data_AF-A0A973KTQ8-F1
#
_entry.id   AF-A0A973KTQ8-F1
#
_cell.length_a   1.000
_cell.length_b   1.000
_cell.length_c   1.000
_cell.angle_alpha   90.00
_cell.angle_beta   90.00
_cell.angle_gamma   90.00
#
_symmetry.space_group_name_H-M   'P 1'
#
loop_
_entity.id
_entity.type
_entity.pdbx_description
1 polymer ?
#
loop_
_entity_poly.entity_id
_entity_poly.type
_entity_poly.pdbx_seq_one_letter_code
_entity_poly.pdbx_strand_id
1 'polypeptide(L)'
;LNPFGVYLVRVYVQESLPDELLEAARMDGAGEMRVLWSVALPTLKPALVTVLLFSMVGTWNNFFLPLVMLNNDKLFPLTVGLQSWYEGAMIQSGANALFTLVIAGSLVAILPLIVTFLLLQRYWRGGLTVGSLK
;
A
#
# COMPACT_ATOMS: atom_id res chain seq x y z
N LEU A 1 -12.47 -1.78 -1.16
CA LEU A 1 -11.98 -2.05 -2.52
C LEU A 1 -11.48 -0.73 -3.10
N ASN A 2 -10.23 -0.62 -3.55
CA ASN A 2 -9.68 0.61 -4.12
C ASN A 2 -9.84 0.57 -5.66
N PRO A 3 -10.74 1.37 -6.27
CA PRO A 3 -10.99 1.34 -7.72
C PRO A 3 -9.73 1.59 -8.55
N PHE A 4 -8.83 2.45 -8.06
CA PHE A 4 -7.54 2.71 -8.68
C PHE A 4 -6.67 1.45 -8.75
N GLY A 5 -6.67 0.64 -7.70
CA GLY A 5 -5.91 -0.61 -7.67
C GLY A 5 -6.40 -1.61 -8.71
N VAL A 6 -7.73 -1.73 -8.88
CA VAL A 6 -8.33 -2.60 -9.91
C VAL A 6 -7.94 -2.11 -11.30
N TYR A 7 -8.04 -0.80 -11.53
CA TYR A 7 -7.65 -0.20 -12.80
C TYR A 7 -6.17 -0.42 -13.13
N LEU A 8 -5.27 -0.18 -12.16
CA LEU A 8 -3.83 -0.35 -12.35
C LEU A 8 -3.48 -1.81 -12.68
N VAL A 9 -4.04 -2.77 -11.93
CA VAL A 9 -3.85 -4.21 -12.24
C VAL A 9 -4.36 -4.54 -13.62
N ARG A 10 -5.53 -4.02 -14.02
CA ARG A 10 -6.09 -4.25 -15.36
C ARG A 10 -5.16 -3.76 -16.47
N VAL A 11 -4.61 -2.55 -16.35
CA VAL A 11 -3.65 -2.00 -17.32
C VAL A 11 -2.42 -2.89 -17.43
N TYR A 12 -1.85 -3.29 -16.29
CA TYR A 12 -0.68 -4.19 -16.27
C TYR A 12 -0.95 -5.57 -16.87
N VAL A 13 -2.14 -6.14 -16.62
CA VAL A 13 -2.55 -7.41 -17.24
C VAL A 13 -2.57 -7.25 -18.76
N GLN A 14 -3.19 -6.19 -19.28
CA GLN A 14 -3.28 -5.95 -20.72
C GLN A 14 -1.91 -5.76 -21.39
N GLU A 15 -0.95 -5.16 -20.68
CA GLU A 15 0.39 -4.92 -21.23
C GLU A 15 1.34 -6.12 -21.07
N SER A 16 1.19 -6.91 -20.00
CA SER A 16 2.18 -7.93 -19.61
C SER A 16 1.75 -9.37 -19.93
N LEU A 17 0.47 -9.63 -20.16
CA LEU A 17 -0.09 -10.96 -20.43
C LEU A 17 -0.80 -10.98 -21.80
N PRO A 18 -0.05 -11.11 -22.91
CA PRO A 18 -0.65 -11.37 -24.21
C PRO A 18 -1.43 -12.69 -24.20
N ASP A 19 -2.56 -12.72 -24.92
CA ASP A 19 -3.46 -13.88 -24.96
C ASP A 19 -2.74 -15.15 -25.46
N GLU A 20 -1.77 -15.01 -26.34
CA GLU A 20 -0.92 -16.10 -26.85
C GLU A 20 -0.20 -16.89 -25.73
N LEU A 21 0.25 -16.22 -24.67
CA LEU A 21 0.88 -16.89 -23.52
C LEU A 21 -0.12 -17.71 -22.72
N LEU A 22 -1.36 -17.23 -22.61
CA LEU A 22 -2.43 -17.94 -21.92
C LEU A 22 -2.90 -19.15 -22.73
N GLU A 23 -2.98 -19.00 -24.05
CA GLU A 23 -3.30 -20.09 -24.98
C GLU A 23 -2.21 -21.16 -24.98
N ALA A 24 -0.93 -20.78 -25.03
CA ALA A 24 0.18 -21.72 -24.93
C ALA A 24 0.11 -22.54 -23.62
N ALA A 25 -0.14 -21.88 -22.48
CA ALA A 25 -0.29 -22.57 -21.20
C ALA A 25 -1.48 -23.56 -21.19
N ARG A 26 -2.58 -23.23 -21.87
CA ARG A 26 -3.73 -24.14 -22.05
C ARG A 26 -3.39 -25.32 -22.97
N MET A 27 -2.63 -25.09 -24.04
CA MET A 27 -2.14 -26.14 -24.95
C MET A 27 -1.21 -27.12 -24.23
N ASP A 28 -0.42 -26.64 -23.27
CA ASP A 28 0.41 -27.44 -22.37
C ASP A 28 -0.40 -28.20 -21.29
N GLY A 29 -1.73 -28.14 -21.34
CA GLY A 29 -2.64 -28.83 -20.43
C GLY A 29 -2.75 -28.18 -19.04
N ALA A 30 -2.31 -26.94 -18.86
CA ALA A 30 -2.51 -26.22 -17.61
C ALA A 30 -3.98 -25.81 -17.43
N GLY A 31 -4.63 -26.26 -16.36
CA GLY A 31 -5.94 -25.76 -15.97
C GLY A 31 -5.88 -24.29 -15.52
N GLU A 32 -7.02 -23.58 -15.56
CA GLU A 32 -7.11 -22.14 -15.28
C GLU A 32 -6.46 -21.71 -13.95
N MET A 33 -6.63 -22.51 -12.89
CA MET A 33 -5.99 -22.22 -11.60
C MET A 33 -4.46 -22.30 -11.69
N ARG A 34 -3.92 -23.24 -12.45
CA ARG A 34 -2.48 -23.36 -12.66
C ARG A 34 -1.95 -22.20 -13.49
N VAL A 35 -2.68 -21.78 -14.53
CA VAL A 35 -2.35 -20.59 -15.34
C VAL A 35 -2.31 -19.34 -14.46
N LEU A 36 -3.31 -19.14 -13.61
CA LEU A 36 -3.38 -18.01 -12.69
C LEU A 36 -2.14 -17.95 -11.78
N TRP A 37 -1.84 -19.02 -11.05
CA TRP A 37 -0.78 -19.00 -10.04
C TRP A 37 0.64 -19.11 -10.60
N SER A 38 0.81 -19.81 -11.73
CA SER A 38 2.13 -20.13 -12.27
C SER A 38 2.57 -19.15 -13.36
N VAL A 39 1.62 -18.53 -14.07
CA VAL A 39 1.91 -17.64 -15.21
C VAL A 39 1.49 -16.21 -14.90
N ALA A 40 0.22 -15.99 -14.57
CA ALA A 40 -0.31 -14.63 -14.41
C ALA A 40 0.23 -13.95 -13.13
N LEU A 41 0.10 -14.59 -11.97
CA LEU A 41 0.47 -13.99 -10.68
C LEU A 41 1.96 -13.56 -10.60
N PRO A 42 2.94 -14.39 -11.03
CA PRO A 42 4.35 -14.00 -10.99
C PRO A 42 4.66 -12.79 -11.88
N THR A 43 4.03 -12.72 -13.04
CA THR A 43 4.17 -11.63 -14.01
C THR A 43 3.57 -10.33 -13.47
N LEU A 44 2.47 -10.43 -12.73
CA LEU A 44 1.78 -9.29 -12.10
C LEU A 44 2.39 -8.84 -10.77
N LYS A 45 3.43 -9.50 -10.25
CA LYS A 45 4.08 -9.13 -8.98
C LYS A 45 4.41 -7.63 -8.88
N PRO A 46 5.01 -6.97 -9.90
CA PRO A 46 5.32 -5.54 -9.83
C PRO A 46 4.07 -4.66 -9.72
N ALA A 47 2.99 -5.01 -10.43
CA ALA A 47 1.71 -4.32 -10.38
C ALA A 47 1.08 -4.44 -8.98
N LEU A 48 1.05 -5.67 -8.43
CA LEU A 48 0.50 -5.95 -7.11
C LEU A 48 1.25 -5.22 -6.01
N VAL A 49 2.58 -5.15 -6.10
CA VAL A 49 3.43 -4.38 -5.18
C VAL A 49 3.06 -2.90 -5.21
N THR A 50 2.83 -2.35 -6.40
CA THR A 50 2.47 -0.94 -6.58
C THR A 50 1.10 -0.64 -5.98
N VAL A 51 0.10 -1.48 -6.23
CA VAL A 51 -1.24 -1.37 -5.63
C VAL A 51 -1.18 -1.52 -4.11
N LEU A 52 -0.40 -2.48 -3.61
CA LEU A 52 -0.22 -2.69 -2.18
C LEU A 52 0.35 -1.43 -1.52
N LEU A 53 1.38 -0.82 -2.11
CA LEU A 53 1.99 0.39 -1.58
C LEU A 53 0.96 1.53 -1.51
N PHE A 54 0.30 1.85 -2.63
CA PHE A 54 -0.68 2.93 -2.65
C PHE A 54 -1.87 2.68 -1.72
N SER A 55 -2.34 1.43 -1.64
CA SER A 55 -3.41 1.06 -0.70
C SER A 55 -2.96 1.21 0.73
N MET A 56 -1.75 0.75 1.08
CA MET A 56 -1.22 0.87 2.43
C MET A 56 -1.04 2.33 2.83
N VAL A 57 -0.43 3.15 1.97
CA VAL A 57 -0.26 4.59 2.20
C VAL A 57 -1.63 5.27 2.37
N GLY A 58 -2.61 4.96 1.51
CA GLY A 58 -3.95 5.52 1.58
C GLY A 58 -4.70 5.12 2.84
N THR A 59 -4.63 3.85 3.24
CA THR A 59 -5.28 3.36 4.47
C THR A 59 -4.59 3.90 5.73
N TRP A 60 -3.25 3.95 5.75
CA TRP A 60 -2.48 4.43 6.89
C TRP A 60 -2.65 5.93 7.13
N ASN A 61 -2.70 6.73 6.07
CA ASN A 61 -2.95 8.17 6.15
C ASN A 61 -4.45 8.52 6.25
N ASN A 62 -5.35 7.53 6.30
CA ASN A 62 -6.77 7.81 6.41
C ASN A 62 -7.08 8.42 7.78
N PHE A 63 -7.48 9.68 7.76
CA PHE A 63 -7.81 10.45 8.96
C PHE A 63 -9.32 10.69 9.07
N PHE A 64 -9.95 11.13 7.99
CA PHE A 64 -11.32 11.63 8.02
C PHE A 64 -12.36 10.55 8.32
N LEU A 65 -12.26 9.39 7.67
CA LEU A 65 -13.22 8.30 7.88
C LEU A 65 -13.24 7.81 9.34
N PRO A 66 -12.11 7.45 9.97
CA PRO A 66 -12.11 7.02 11.36
C PRO A 66 -12.50 8.13 12.33
N LEU A 67 -12.12 9.39 12.06
CA LEU A 67 -12.54 10.53 12.90
C LEU A 67 -14.07 10.66 12.97
N VAL A 68 -14.77 10.45 11.86
CA VAL A 68 -16.24 10.59 11.80
C VAL A 68 -16.95 9.32 12.28
N MET A 69 -16.38 8.14 12.03
CA MET A 69 -17.03 6.86 12.32
C MET A 69 -16.80 6.36 13.74
N LEU A 70 -15.65 6.67 14.35
CA LEU A 70 -15.26 6.13 15.65
C LEU A 70 -15.63 7.10 16.76
N ASN A 71 -16.31 6.58 17.78
CA ASN A 71 -16.63 7.31 19.02
C ASN A 71 -15.84 6.80 20.24
N ASN A 72 -15.00 5.77 20.07
CA ASN A 72 -14.21 5.19 21.13
C ASN A 72 -12.72 5.42 20.86
N ASP A 73 -12.09 6.22 21.71
CA ASP A 73 -10.70 6.64 21.59
C ASP A 73 -9.71 5.46 21.55
N LYS A 74 -10.05 4.32 22.15
CA LYS A 74 -9.21 3.12 22.13
C LYS A 74 -9.09 2.47 20.75
N LEU A 75 -10.00 2.83 19.84
CA LEU A 75 -10.01 2.33 18.46
C LEU A 75 -9.40 3.32 17.49
N PHE A 76 -8.96 4.50 17.96
CA PHE A 76 -8.42 5.51 17.07
C PHE A 76 -7.14 5.02 16.40
N PRO A 77 -7.04 5.15 15.06
CA PRO A 77 -5.76 4.98 14.40
C PRO A 77 -4.80 6.07 14.88
N LEU A 78 -3.49 5.80 14.74
CA LEU A 78 -2.43 6.73 15.14
C LEU A 78 -2.66 8.16 14.63
N THR A 79 -3.14 8.32 13.40
CA THR A 79 -3.43 9.63 12.80
C THR A 79 -4.46 10.44 13.60
N VAL A 80 -5.54 9.81 14.05
CA VAL A 80 -6.60 10.46 14.84
C VAL A 80 -6.16 10.64 16.29
N GLY A 81 -5.51 9.64 16.89
CA GLY A 81 -5.02 9.72 18.27
C GLY A 81 -3.95 10.80 18.48
N LEU A 82 -3.06 11.00 17.52
CA LEU A 82 -2.07 12.09 17.58
C LEU A 82 -2.72 13.47 17.49
N GLN A 83 -3.79 13.60 16.68
CA GLN A 83 -4.55 14.85 16.58
C GLN A 83 -5.26 15.17 17.89
N SER A 84 -5.88 14.19 18.56
CA SER A 84 -6.56 14.45 19.84
C SER A 84 -5.58 14.86 20.94
N TRP A 85 -4.37 14.28 20.96
CA TRP A 85 -3.29 14.72 21.86
C TRP A 85 -2.79 16.13 21.55
N TYR A 86 -2.69 16.49 20.27
CA TYR A 86 -2.32 17.83 19.84
C TYR A 86 -3.35 18.88 20.28
N GLU A 87 -4.64 18.61 20.10
CA GLU A 87 -5.73 19.50 20.54
C GLU A 87 -5.74 19.66 22.07
N GLY A 88 -5.57 18.55 22.81
CA GLY A 88 -5.45 18.59 24.27
C GLY A 88 -4.25 19.40 24.76
N ALA A 89 -3.14 19.38 24.02
CA ALA A 89 -1.94 20.16 24.32
C ALA A 89 -2.14 21.67 24.12
N MET A 90 -2.98 22.06 23.16
CA MET A 90 -3.29 23.47 22.87
C MET A 90 -4.24 24.08 23.92
N ILE A 91 -5.14 23.28 24.48
CA ILE A 91 -6.13 23.74 25.47
C ILE A 91 -5.49 23.92 26.85
N GLN A 92 -4.56 23.04 27.24
CA GLN A 92 -3.85 23.15 28.52
C GLN A 92 -2.56 23.96 28.34
N SER A 93 -2.63 25.25 28.70
CA SER A 93 -1.47 26.13 28.81
C SER A 93 -0.39 25.50 29.71
N GLY A 94 0.66 24.94 29.09
CA GLY A 94 1.76 24.25 29.78
C GLY A 94 1.96 22.77 29.42
N ALA A 95 1.22 22.20 28.48
CA ALA A 95 1.32 20.80 28.09
C ALA A 95 2.55 20.45 27.20
N ASN A 96 3.75 20.93 27.56
CA ASN A 96 5.00 20.64 26.85
C ASN A 96 5.26 19.13 26.68
N ALA A 97 4.80 18.31 27.63
CA ALA A 97 4.89 16.85 27.57
C ALA A 97 4.01 16.27 26.45
N LEU A 98 2.78 16.78 26.26
CA LEU A 98 1.90 16.32 25.19
C LEU A 98 2.43 16.72 23.81
N PHE A 99 2.96 17.92 23.63
CA PHE A 99 3.63 18.31 22.39
C PHE A 99 4.81 17.40 22.05
N THR A 100 5.62 17.06 23.05
CA THR A 100 6.74 16.14 22.89
C THR A 100 6.25 14.76 22.43
N LEU A 101 5.15 14.26 23.02
CA LEU A 101 4.53 12.99 22.63
C LEU A 101 3.95 13.03 21.21
N VAL A 102 3.33 14.13 20.79
CA VAL A 102 2.81 14.29 19.42
C VAL A 102 3.95 14.25 18.40
N ILE A 103 5.06 14.95 18.66
CA ILE A 103 6.22 14.97 17.76
C ILE A 103 6.86 13.56 17.69
N ALA A 104 7.11 12.94 18.84
CA ALA A 104 7.70 11.60 18.91
C ALA A 104 6.79 10.55 18.23
N GLY A 105 5.49 10.61 18.51
CA GLY A 105 4.49 9.73 17.90
C GLY A 105 4.36 9.94 16.39
N SER A 106 4.50 11.18 15.90
CA SER A 106 4.52 11.48 14.46
C SER A 106 5.75 10.85 13.77
N LEU A 107 6.92 10.90 14.40
CA LEU A 107 8.12 10.21 13.89
C LEU A 107 7.89 8.70 13.80
N VAL A 108 7.31 8.10 14.85
CA VAL A 108 6.97 6.67 14.85
C VAL A 108 5.93 6.33 13.79
N ALA A 109 4.93 7.19 13.57
CA ALA A 109 3.87 6.96 12.58
C ALA A 109 4.39 6.88 11.13
N ILE A 110 5.54 7.49 10.84
CA ILE A 110 6.16 7.43 9.50
C ILE A 110 6.96 6.13 9.30
N LEU A 111 7.46 5.50 10.38
CA LEU A 111 8.33 4.31 10.29
C LEU A 111 7.71 3.14 9.49
N PRO A 112 6.43 2.75 9.69
CA PRO A 112 5.84 1.64 8.93
C PRO A 112 5.77 1.93 7.43
N LEU A 113 5.58 3.19 7.04
CA LEU A 113 5.59 3.59 5.64
C LEU A 113 6.99 3.46 5.04
N ILE A 114 8.01 3.91 5.76
CA ILE A 114 9.42 3.75 5.35
C ILE A 114 9.77 2.28 5.22
N VAL A 115 9.45 1.45 6.21
CA VAL A 115 9.71 0.01 6.18
C VAL A 115 9.01 -0.65 5.00
N THR A 116 7.74 -0.33 4.78
CA THR A 116 6.98 -0.85 3.63
C THR A 116 7.65 -0.46 2.32
N PHE A 117 8.04 0.81 2.16
CA PHE A 117 8.73 1.28 0.96
C PHE A 117 10.07 0.56 0.75
N LEU A 118 10.89 0.42 1.79
CA LEU A 118 12.20 -0.24 1.71
C LEU A 118 12.10 -1.74 1.39
N LEU A 119 11.04 -2.42 1.83
CA LEU A 119 10.77 -3.81 1.49
C LEU A 119 10.29 -3.96 0.04
N LEU A 120 9.52 -2.99 -0.47
CA LEU A 120 8.89 -3.05 -1.78
C LEU A 120 9.76 -2.48 -2.92
N GLN A 121 10.67 -1.54 -2.65
CA GLN A 121 11.53 -0.90 -3.66
C GLN A 121 12.34 -1.90 -4.52
N ARG A 122 12.66 -3.09 -3.98
CA ARG A 122 13.42 -4.12 -4.72
C ARG A 122 12.68 -4.64 -5.95
N TYR A 123 11.35 -4.60 -5.94
CA TYR A 123 10.53 -5.11 -7.05
C TYR A 123 10.52 -4.15 -8.26
N TRP A 124 10.84 -2.88 -8.07
CA TRP A 124 10.95 -1.91 -9.17
C TRP A 124 12.35 -1.89 -9.78
N ARG A 125 13.40 -2.15 -8.98
CA ARG A 125 14.79 -2.18 -9.45
C ARG A 125 15.06 -3.23 -10.53
N GLY A 126 14.36 -4.37 -10.52
CA GLY A 126 14.53 -5.42 -11.53
C GLY A 126 13.90 -5.08 -12.90
N GLY A 127 12.93 -4.18 -12.96
CA GLY A 127 12.28 -3.79 -14.23
C GLY A 127 13.14 -2.85 -15.08
N LEU A 128 13.92 -1.98 -14.43
CA LEU A 128 14.78 -1.00 -15.11
C LEU A 128 15.93 -1.66 -15.90
N THR A 129 16.42 -2.83 -15.47
CA THR A 129 17.50 -3.55 -16.16
C THR A 129 17.03 -4.28 -17.41
N VAL A 130 15.74 -4.61 -17.54
CA VAL A 130 15.19 -5.28 -18.73
C VAL A 130 15.00 -4.29 -19.89
N GLY A 131 14.74 -3.01 -19.58
CA GLY A 131 14.66 -1.94 -20.58
C GLY A 131 16.00 -1.50 -21.19
N SER A 132 17.13 -1.90 -20.58
CA SER A 132 18.48 -1.56 -21.05
C SER A 132 19.05 -2.52 -22.10
N LEU A 133 18.31 -3.59 -22.44
CA LEU A 133 18.70 -4.58 -23.45
C LEU A 133 17.95 -4.41 -24.78
N LYS A 134 17.32 -3.25 -25.01
CA LYS A 134 16.73 -2.86 -26.29
C LYS A 134 17.52 -1.72 -26.92
#